data_AF-A0A7C0U5M6-F1
#
_entry.id   AF-A0A7C0U5M6-F1
#
_cell.length_a   1.000
_cell.length_b   1.000
_cell.length_c   1.000
_cell.angle_alpha   90.00
_cell.angle_beta   90.00
_cell.angle_gamma   90.00
#
_symmetry.space_group_name_H-M   'P 1'
#
loop_
_entity.id
_entity.type
_entity.pdbx_description
1 polymer ?
#
loop_
_entity_poly.entity_id
_entity_poly.type
_entity_poly.pdbx_seq_one_letter_code
_entity_poly.pdbx_strand_id
1 'polypeptide(L)'
;MMAPNLFKIIFGLIASAFILIVVFRLSSSYMDIGEVSKGINELRGFKKIVNDVYTTGLVSEYEMGSEIKAYIPPNLVSDKGVMEIARIPLILSPAKHFIIKRGEIDVEWWKFYFVIAVPAGGIIFIPLNKTAIVLSTIRGMVEMLPATDKTKGKIYFGIGCNDSDIFISKRWGKEYFSERVLPYFFYNPEFEFNDCLVNDKQLAFIITLSEEAVEFKNKNGILVIPETNETGYILTKEKRYFYKNPLDILAILLGGERAYNHINSVFFKELKIAANFKEREMNLLQRDIEDEECKKLSDEFLDELDEIRMEESLEEAYKH
;
A
#
# COMPACT_ATOMS: atom_id res chain seq x y z
N MET A 1 -68.16 -33.65 -28.86
CA MET A 1 -67.03 -34.03 -27.97
C MET A 1 -65.74 -33.44 -28.51
N MET A 2 -65.34 -32.23 -28.08
CA MET A 2 -64.03 -31.61 -28.45
C MET A 2 -63.32 -30.93 -27.25
N ALA A 3 -64.04 -30.70 -26.14
CA ALA A 3 -63.51 -30.04 -24.95
C ALA A 3 -62.33 -30.75 -24.24
N PRO A 4 -62.25 -32.10 -24.15
CA PRO A 4 -61.17 -32.75 -23.41
C PRO A 4 -59.80 -32.62 -24.08
N ASN A 5 -59.76 -32.61 -25.42
CA ASN A 5 -58.51 -32.49 -26.18
C ASN A 5 -58.00 -31.05 -26.17
N LEU A 6 -58.91 -30.07 -26.28
CA LEU A 6 -58.55 -28.65 -26.16
C LEU A 6 -58.00 -28.33 -24.76
N PHE A 7 -58.62 -28.87 -23.71
CA PHE A 7 -58.14 -28.70 -22.33
C PHE A 7 -56.75 -29.30 -22.11
N LYS A 8 -56.48 -30.51 -22.64
CA LYS A 8 -55.15 -31.12 -22.58
C LYS A 8 -54.08 -30.31 -23.30
N ILE A 9 -54.42 -29.71 -24.45
CA ILE A 9 -53.50 -28.85 -25.22
C ILE A 9 -53.21 -27.57 -24.45
N ILE A 10 -54.23 -26.89 -23.92
CA ILE A 10 -54.07 -25.65 -23.15
C ILE A 10 -53.30 -25.93 -21.85
N PHE A 11 -53.64 -26.99 -21.13
CA PHE A 11 -52.94 -27.39 -19.91
C PHE A 11 -51.49 -27.80 -20.19
N GLY A 12 -51.23 -28.51 -21.29
CA GLY A 12 -49.88 -28.85 -21.75
C GLY A 12 -49.05 -27.60 -22.04
N LEU A 13 -49.62 -26.61 -22.73
CA LEU A 13 -48.96 -25.32 -22.98
C LEU A 13 -48.64 -24.56 -21.69
N ILE A 14 -49.58 -24.49 -20.76
CA ILE A 14 -49.39 -23.83 -19.46
C ILE A 14 -48.33 -24.55 -18.63
N ALA A 15 -48.37 -25.88 -18.56
CA ALA A 15 -47.39 -26.68 -17.83
C ALA A 15 -45.99 -26.56 -18.44
N SER A 16 -45.87 -26.60 -19.78
CA SER A 16 -44.59 -26.39 -20.47
C SER A 16 -44.04 -24.99 -20.24
N ALA A 17 -44.87 -23.95 -20.30
CA ALA A 17 -44.45 -22.57 -20.00
C ALA A 17 -43.99 -22.44 -18.53
N PHE A 18 -44.71 -23.06 -17.59
CA PHE A 18 -44.34 -23.07 -16.18
C PHE A 18 -43.01 -23.77 -15.93
N ILE A 19 -42.79 -24.95 -16.54
CA ILE A 19 -41.52 -25.67 -16.46
C ILE A 19 -40.38 -24.83 -17.03
N LEU A 20 -40.59 -24.18 -18.18
CA LEU A 20 -39.59 -23.30 -18.81
C LEU A 20 -39.21 -22.13 -17.90
N ILE A 21 -40.19 -21.47 -17.27
CA ILE A 21 -39.96 -20.36 -16.33
C ILE A 21 -39.20 -20.85 -15.10
N VAL A 22 -39.56 -22.02 -14.54
CA VAL A 22 -38.89 -22.60 -13.38
C VAL A 22 -37.45 -22.98 -13.72
N VAL A 23 -37.20 -23.62 -14.86
CA VAL A 23 -35.85 -23.98 -15.32
C VAL A 23 -35.01 -22.72 -15.53
N PHE A 24 -35.57 -21.67 -16.13
CA PHE A 24 -34.86 -20.40 -16.36
C PHE A 24 -34.51 -19.68 -15.05
N ARG A 25 -35.42 -19.69 -14.07
CA ARG A 25 -35.15 -19.12 -12.74
C ARG A 25 -34.10 -19.92 -11.99
N LEU A 26 -34.18 -21.25 -12.01
CA LEU A 26 -33.19 -22.11 -11.37
C LEU A 26 -31.82 -21.93 -12.03
N SER A 27 -31.74 -21.92 -13.36
CA SER A 27 -30.46 -21.72 -14.07
C SER A 27 -29.85 -20.36 -13.75
N SER A 28 -30.66 -19.29 -13.67
CA SER A 28 -30.21 -17.96 -13.25
C SER A 28 -29.60 -18.01 -11.83
N SER A 29 -30.31 -18.60 -10.87
CA SER A 29 -29.79 -18.71 -9.50
C SER A 29 -28.52 -19.56 -9.39
N TYR A 30 -28.38 -20.62 -10.19
CA TYR A 30 -27.13 -21.40 -10.25
C TYR A 30 -25.97 -20.61 -10.87
N MET A 31 -26.24 -19.78 -11.88
CA MET A 31 -25.24 -18.87 -12.45
C MET A 31 -24.78 -17.84 -11.42
N ASP A 32 -25.72 -17.22 -10.70
CA ASP A 32 -25.42 -16.23 -9.66
C ASP A 32 -24.56 -16.83 -8.53
N ILE A 33 -24.92 -18.04 -8.05
CA ILE A 33 -24.12 -18.76 -7.04
C ILE A 33 -22.72 -19.11 -7.57
N GLY A 34 -22.62 -19.48 -8.85
CA GLY A 34 -21.35 -19.76 -9.50
C GLY A 34 -20.42 -18.54 -9.57
N GLU A 35 -20.96 -17.38 -9.91
CA GLU A 35 -20.21 -16.12 -9.97
C GLU A 35 -19.72 -15.66 -8.59
N VAL A 36 -20.58 -15.74 -7.58
CA VAL A 36 -20.21 -15.44 -6.18
C VAL A 36 -19.12 -16.39 -5.69
N SER A 37 -19.26 -17.70 -5.94
CA SER A 37 -18.25 -18.70 -5.57
C SER A 37 -16.89 -18.44 -6.21
N LYS A 38 -16.89 -18.11 -7.51
CA LYS A 38 -15.66 -17.76 -8.24
C LYS A 38 -14.99 -16.54 -7.63
N GLY A 39 -15.76 -15.51 -7.28
CA GLY A 39 -15.22 -14.30 -6.67
C GLY A 39 -14.65 -14.50 -5.27
N ILE A 40 -15.30 -15.30 -4.43
CA ILE A 40 -14.75 -15.70 -3.12
C ILE A 40 -13.43 -16.46 -3.31
N ASN A 41 -13.33 -17.32 -4.32
CA ASN A 41 -12.11 -18.06 -4.61
C ASN A 41 -10.97 -17.15 -5.10
N GLU A 42 -11.27 -16.09 -5.87
CA GLU A 42 -10.28 -15.05 -6.21
C GLU A 42 -9.77 -14.33 -4.95
N LEU A 43 -10.66 -13.88 -4.06
CA LEU A 43 -10.25 -13.23 -2.80
C LEU A 43 -9.41 -14.16 -1.91
N ARG A 44 -9.76 -15.45 -1.83
CA ARG A 44 -8.95 -16.46 -1.12
C ARG A 44 -7.58 -16.65 -1.77
N GLY A 45 -7.55 -16.66 -3.10
CA GLY A 45 -6.32 -16.74 -3.87
C GLY A 45 -5.40 -15.56 -3.56
N PHE A 46 -5.92 -14.34 -3.61
CA PHE A 46 -5.15 -13.13 -3.26
C PHE A 46 -4.62 -13.20 -1.83
N LYS A 47 -5.47 -13.52 -0.85
CA LYS A 47 -5.06 -13.67 0.55
C LYS A 47 -3.95 -14.71 0.72
N LYS A 48 -4.03 -15.83 0.00
CA LYS A 48 -2.99 -16.86 0.01
C LYS A 48 -1.66 -16.32 -0.54
N ILE A 49 -1.69 -15.63 -1.68
CA ILE A 49 -0.48 -15.02 -2.25
C ILE A 49 0.12 -13.97 -1.31
N VAL A 50 -0.69 -13.12 -0.67
CA VAL A 50 -0.23 -12.15 0.33
C VAL A 50 0.48 -12.85 1.49
N ASN A 51 -0.10 -13.94 2.03
CA ASN A 51 0.52 -14.73 3.09
C ASN A 51 1.84 -15.39 2.61
N ASP A 52 1.85 -15.94 1.39
CA ASP A 52 3.02 -16.60 0.81
C ASP A 52 4.15 -15.58 0.61
N VAL A 53 3.86 -14.37 0.12
CA VAL A 53 4.83 -13.27 -0.02
C VAL A 53 5.33 -12.80 1.35
N TYR A 54 4.45 -12.66 2.34
CA TYR A 54 4.83 -12.27 3.69
C TYR A 54 5.81 -13.27 4.33
N THR A 55 5.56 -14.57 4.14
CA THR A 55 6.40 -15.64 4.72
C THR A 55 7.71 -15.83 3.95
N THR A 56 7.65 -15.89 2.62
CA THR A 56 8.81 -16.22 1.77
C THR A 56 9.67 -15.02 1.40
N GLY A 57 9.10 -13.81 1.38
CA GLY A 57 9.76 -12.60 0.86
C GLY A 57 9.87 -12.54 -0.68
N LEU A 58 9.36 -13.53 -1.41
CA LEU A 58 9.43 -13.57 -2.86
C LEU A 58 8.37 -12.66 -3.50
N VAL A 59 8.79 -11.82 -4.45
CA VAL A 59 7.87 -10.96 -5.21
C VAL A 59 6.93 -11.83 -6.04
N SER A 60 5.64 -11.48 -6.04
CA SER A 60 4.60 -12.20 -6.78
C SER A 60 3.70 -11.25 -7.56
N GLU A 61 3.09 -11.75 -8.63
CA GLU A 61 2.06 -11.06 -9.41
C GLU A 61 0.70 -11.67 -9.13
N TYR A 62 -0.33 -10.82 -9.15
CA TYR A 62 -1.70 -11.29 -9.04
C TYR A 62 -2.65 -10.47 -9.92
N GLU A 63 -3.56 -11.16 -10.59
CA GLU A 63 -4.60 -10.55 -11.40
C GLU A 63 -5.97 -11.02 -10.92
N MET A 64 -6.83 -10.07 -10.54
CA MET A 64 -8.25 -10.32 -10.25
C MET A 64 -9.14 -9.98 -11.44
N GLY A 65 -10.27 -10.67 -11.53
CA GLY A 65 -11.29 -10.30 -12.51
C GLY A 65 -11.92 -8.93 -12.23
N SER A 66 -11.79 -8.43 -10.99
CA SER A 66 -12.36 -7.17 -10.53
C SER A 66 -11.43 -6.36 -9.61
N GLU A 67 -11.78 -5.09 -9.41
CA GLU A 67 -10.99 -4.16 -8.59
C GLU A 67 -11.14 -4.49 -7.10
N ILE A 68 -10.01 -4.56 -6.38
CA ILE A 68 -9.97 -4.82 -4.93
C ILE A 68 -9.70 -3.52 -4.17
N LYS A 69 -10.37 -3.35 -3.03
CA LYS A 69 -10.12 -2.29 -2.05
C LYS A 69 -9.92 -2.90 -0.66
N ALA A 70 -9.15 -2.24 0.21
CA ALA A 70 -8.98 -2.66 1.61
C ALA A 70 -9.77 -1.74 2.56
N TYR A 71 -10.48 -2.33 3.52
CA TYR A 71 -11.25 -1.62 4.57
C TYR A 71 -10.87 -2.15 5.95
N ILE A 72 -10.64 -1.29 6.96
CA ILE A 72 -10.12 -1.71 8.28
C ILE A 72 -11.15 -2.53 9.09
N PRO A 73 -10.72 -3.59 9.82
CA PRO A 73 -9.42 -4.30 9.69
C PRO A 73 -9.39 -5.04 8.35
N PRO A 74 -8.24 -5.17 7.63
CA PRO A 74 -8.21 -5.18 6.16
C PRO A 74 -9.07 -6.30 5.59
N ASN A 75 -10.32 -5.93 5.37
CA ASN A 75 -11.32 -6.62 4.64
C ASN A 75 -11.04 -6.27 3.19
N LEU A 76 -10.59 -7.25 2.43
CA LEU A 76 -10.57 -7.17 0.98
C LEU A 76 -12.01 -7.11 0.51
N VAL A 77 -12.38 -5.99 -0.08
CA VAL A 77 -13.69 -5.77 -0.67
C VAL A 77 -13.49 -5.69 -2.18
N SER A 78 -14.22 -6.52 -2.90
CA SER A 78 -14.47 -6.35 -4.32
C SER A 78 -15.97 -6.34 -4.56
N ASP A 79 -16.38 -6.04 -5.78
CA ASP A 79 -17.73 -6.29 -6.31
C ASP A 79 -18.25 -7.72 -6.06
N LYS A 80 -17.36 -8.67 -5.75
CA LYS A 80 -17.69 -10.09 -5.57
C LYS A 80 -17.79 -10.54 -4.11
N GLY A 81 -17.42 -9.71 -3.14
CA GLY A 81 -17.51 -10.08 -1.71
C GLY A 81 -16.48 -9.41 -0.80
N VAL A 82 -16.49 -9.83 0.46
CA VAL A 82 -15.66 -9.28 1.54
C VAL A 82 -14.85 -10.40 2.22
N MET A 83 -13.55 -10.17 2.46
CA MET A 83 -12.68 -11.15 3.13
C MET A 83 -11.69 -10.50 4.09
N GLU A 84 -11.65 -10.97 5.33
CA GLU A 84 -10.74 -10.45 6.35
C GLU A 84 -9.29 -10.94 6.22
N ILE A 85 -8.33 -10.02 6.35
CA ILE A 85 -6.89 -10.27 6.51
C ILE A 85 -6.47 -9.80 7.92
N ALA A 86 -6.80 -10.57 8.95
CA ALA A 86 -6.67 -10.11 10.33
C ALA A 86 -5.23 -9.83 10.85
N ARG A 87 -4.16 -10.20 10.12
CA ARG A 87 -2.80 -10.30 10.71
C ARG A 87 -1.64 -9.73 9.90
N ILE A 88 -1.86 -9.27 8.67
CA ILE A 88 -0.77 -8.79 7.83
C ILE A 88 -0.94 -7.28 7.63
N PRO A 89 0.02 -6.44 8.08
CA PRO A 89 0.03 -5.04 7.69
C PRO A 89 0.19 -4.98 6.18
N LEU A 90 -0.85 -4.49 5.51
CA LEU A 90 -0.97 -4.49 4.05
C LEU A 90 -1.21 -3.07 3.53
N ILE A 91 -0.34 -2.61 2.64
CA ILE A 91 -0.60 -1.46 1.78
C ILE A 91 -1.21 -1.97 0.48
N LEU A 92 -2.36 -1.43 0.10
CA LEU A 92 -3.06 -1.82 -1.12
C LEU A 92 -3.60 -0.59 -1.83
N SER A 93 -3.33 -0.47 -3.13
CA SER A 93 -4.02 0.50 -3.98
C SER A 93 -5.08 -0.16 -4.84
N PRO A 94 -6.24 0.47 -5.11
CA PRO A 94 -7.27 -0.17 -5.91
C PRO A 94 -6.83 -0.46 -7.35
N ALA A 95 -6.87 -1.74 -7.75
CA ALA A 95 -6.58 -2.19 -9.11
C ALA A 95 -7.06 -3.62 -9.37
N LYS A 96 -6.87 -4.08 -10.61
CA LYS A 96 -7.04 -5.49 -11.01
C LYS A 96 -5.73 -6.28 -11.02
N HIS A 97 -4.63 -5.65 -11.40
CA HIS A 97 -3.31 -6.27 -11.51
C HIS A 97 -2.37 -5.69 -10.47
N PHE A 98 -1.70 -6.56 -9.73
CA PHE A 98 -0.87 -6.22 -8.59
C PHE A 98 0.50 -6.86 -8.67
N ILE A 99 1.50 -6.11 -8.21
CA ILE A 99 2.82 -6.61 -7.86
C ILE A 99 2.91 -6.56 -6.34
N ILE A 100 3.15 -7.72 -5.74
CA ILE A 100 3.07 -7.94 -4.29
C ILE A 100 4.48 -8.26 -3.79
N LYS A 101 4.95 -7.49 -2.81
CA LYS A 101 6.28 -7.64 -2.19
C LYS A 101 6.19 -7.51 -0.69
N ARG A 102 7.09 -8.21 0.02
CA ARG A 102 7.35 -7.97 1.43
C ARG A 102 8.29 -6.78 1.61
N GLY A 103 7.86 -5.79 2.38
CA GLY A 103 8.71 -4.72 2.89
C GLY A 103 9.17 -5.01 4.31
N GLU A 104 10.21 -4.30 4.75
CA GLU A 104 10.66 -4.29 6.13
C GLU A 104 10.96 -2.87 6.59
N ILE A 105 10.65 -2.58 7.85
CA ILE A 105 11.21 -1.45 8.60
C ILE A 105 12.21 -2.05 9.58
N ASP A 106 13.46 -1.65 9.45
CA ASP A 106 14.54 -2.02 10.35
C ASP A 106 14.78 -0.86 11.32
N VAL A 107 14.56 -1.11 12.61
CA VAL A 107 14.89 -0.15 13.69
C VAL A 107 16.17 -0.57 14.42
N GLU A 108 17.06 -1.27 13.71
CA GLU A 108 18.37 -1.80 14.14
C GLU A 108 18.30 -2.99 15.09
N TRP A 109 17.44 -2.94 16.11
CA TRP A 109 17.27 -4.01 17.10
C TRP A 109 16.05 -4.90 16.81
N TRP A 110 15.20 -4.51 15.87
CA TRP A 110 14.04 -5.27 15.43
C TRP A 110 13.67 -4.97 13.98
N LYS A 111 13.10 -5.97 13.29
CA LYS A 111 12.61 -5.84 11.91
C LYS A 111 11.10 -6.07 11.87
N PHE A 112 10.36 -5.08 11.38
CA PHE A 112 8.92 -5.16 11.17
C PHE A 112 8.60 -5.46 9.71
N TYR A 113 7.98 -6.60 9.44
CA TYR A 113 7.60 -6.99 8.09
C TYR A 113 6.17 -6.57 7.77
N PHE A 114 5.95 -6.16 6.52
CA PHE A 114 4.64 -5.83 5.97
C PHE A 114 4.56 -6.23 4.50
N VAL A 115 3.37 -6.19 3.90
CA VAL A 115 3.17 -6.45 2.47
C VAL A 115 2.73 -5.18 1.77
N ILE A 116 3.31 -4.92 0.61
CA ILE A 116 2.86 -3.87 -0.32
C ILE A 116 2.33 -4.55 -1.57
N ALA A 117 1.07 -4.28 -1.91
CA ALA A 117 0.43 -4.66 -3.16
C ALA A 117 0.21 -3.40 -4.00
N VAL A 118 1.13 -3.17 -4.95
CA VAL A 118 1.17 -1.97 -5.79
C VAL A 118 0.65 -2.32 -7.19
N PRO A 119 -0.22 -1.49 -7.78
CA PRO A 119 -0.64 -1.70 -9.16
C PRO A 119 0.50 -1.44 -10.13
N ALA A 120 0.48 -2.14 -11.27
CA ALA A 120 1.35 -1.78 -12.39
C ALA A 120 0.98 -0.36 -12.87
N GLY A 121 1.98 0.51 -13.02
CA GLY A 121 1.74 1.93 -13.26
C GLY A 121 2.95 2.80 -12.95
N GLY A 122 2.73 4.11 -12.95
CA GLY A 122 3.77 5.12 -12.71
C GLY A 122 3.77 5.68 -11.30
N ILE A 123 4.94 6.01 -10.78
CA ILE A 123 5.09 6.91 -9.63
C ILE A 123 5.97 8.07 -10.10
N ILE A 124 5.42 9.28 -10.04
CA ILE A 124 6.06 10.48 -10.57
C ILE A 124 6.35 11.42 -9.42
N PHE A 125 7.62 11.77 -9.25
CA PHE A 125 8.07 12.72 -8.25
C PHE A 125 8.22 14.11 -8.88
N ILE A 126 7.69 15.14 -8.25
CA ILE A 126 7.83 16.55 -8.66
C ILE A 126 8.52 17.30 -7.52
N PRO A 127 9.85 17.25 -7.43
CA PRO A 127 10.58 17.96 -6.37
C PRO A 127 10.69 19.45 -6.71
N LEU A 128 10.14 20.35 -5.91
CA LEU A 128 10.27 21.81 -6.11
C LEU A 128 11.58 22.35 -5.55
N ASN A 129 12.17 21.66 -4.58
CA ASN A 129 13.46 22.00 -4.00
C ASN A 129 14.51 20.93 -4.37
N LYS A 130 15.73 21.39 -4.64
CA LYS A 130 16.89 20.52 -4.90
C LYS A 130 17.78 20.39 -3.67
N THR A 131 17.27 19.75 -2.63
CA THR A 131 18.01 19.57 -1.39
C THR A 131 18.29 18.10 -1.12
N ALA A 132 19.26 17.85 -0.24
CA ALA A 132 19.60 16.50 0.19
C ALA A 132 18.41 15.80 0.88
N ILE A 133 17.60 16.57 1.61
CA ILE A 133 16.39 16.10 2.31
C ILE A 133 15.34 15.62 1.31
N VAL A 134 15.07 16.38 0.25
CA VAL A 134 14.13 15.97 -0.80
C VAL A 134 14.65 14.72 -1.53
N LEU A 135 15.95 14.69 -1.86
CA LEU A 135 16.57 13.53 -2.51
C LEU A 135 16.48 12.25 -1.65
N SER A 136 16.79 12.33 -0.36
CA SER A 136 16.73 11.21 0.58
C SER A 136 15.30 10.70 0.74
N THR A 137 14.33 11.62 0.86
CA THR A 137 12.90 11.30 0.95
C THR A 137 12.41 10.52 -0.28
N ILE A 138 12.79 10.96 -1.48
CA ILE A 138 12.45 10.22 -2.73
C ILE A 138 13.12 8.85 -2.74
N ARG A 139 14.41 8.77 -2.42
CA ARG A 139 15.15 7.50 -2.40
C ARG A 139 14.51 6.49 -1.45
N GLY A 140 14.16 6.91 -0.24
CA GLY A 140 13.50 6.06 0.76
C GLY A 140 12.17 5.47 0.26
N MET A 141 11.34 6.27 -0.42
CA MET A 141 10.10 5.78 -1.04
C MET A 141 10.37 4.75 -2.15
N VAL A 142 11.32 5.03 -3.04
CA VAL A 142 11.65 4.14 -4.16
C VAL A 142 12.22 2.80 -3.66
N GLU A 143 13.03 2.83 -2.60
CA GLU A 143 13.66 1.63 -2.02
C GLU A 143 12.64 0.64 -1.43
N MET A 144 11.56 1.14 -0.83
CA MET A 144 10.48 0.30 -0.31
C MET A 144 9.73 -0.47 -1.41
N LEU A 145 9.63 0.11 -2.61
CA LEU A 145 8.88 -0.45 -3.74
C LEU A 145 9.62 -1.63 -4.42
N PRO A 146 8.91 -2.54 -5.11
CA PRO A 146 9.53 -3.66 -5.80
C PRO A 146 10.24 -3.21 -7.09
N ALA A 147 11.36 -3.87 -7.39
CA ALA A 147 11.93 -3.87 -8.73
C ALA A 147 11.06 -4.75 -9.63
N THR A 148 10.75 -4.26 -10.83
CA THR A 148 9.77 -4.90 -11.72
C THR A 148 10.33 -5.27 -13.08
N ASP A 149 11.65 -5.23 -13.26
CA ASP A 149 12.29 -5.51 -14.55
C ASP A 149 12.04 -6.94 -15.04
N LYS A 150 11.83 -7.89 -14.11
CA LYS A 150 11.58 -9.31 -14.40
C LYS A 150 10.11 -9.73 -14.29
N THR A 151 9.20 -8.81 -13.96
CA THR A 151 7.75 -9.07 -13.83
C THR A 151 7.00 -8.63 -15.10
N LYS A 152 5.81 -9.20 -15.36
CA LYS A 152 4.92 -8.78 -16.47
C LYS A 152 4.31 -7.42 -16.18
N GLY A 153 3.81 -7.21 -14.95
CA GLY A 153 3.45 -5.89 -14.45
C GLY A 153 4.70 -5.03 -14.28
N LYS A 154 4.67 -3.77 -14.71
CA LYS A 154 5.77 -2.82 -14.54
C LYS A 154 5.35 -1.68 -13.63
N ILE A 155 6.20 -1.36 -12.67
CA ILE A 155 6.19 -0.09 -11.96
C ILE A 155 7.34 0.73 -12.53
N TYR A 156 7.01 1.93 -12.98
CA TYR A 156 7.99 2.87 -13.49
C TYR A 156 8.02 4.15 -12.66
N PHE A 157 9.18 4.77 -12.65
CA PHE A 157 9.42 6.02 -11.96
C PHE A 157 9.61 7.14 -12.97
N GLY A 158 9.14 8.32 -12.61
CA GLY A 158 9.33 9.58 -13.33
C GLY A 158 9.76 10.70 -12.39
N ILE A 159 10.42 11.73 -12.92
CA ILE A 159 10.83 12.90 -12.14
C ILE A 159 10.61 14.19 -12.93
N GLY A 160 10.00 15.18 -12.28
CA GLY A 160 9.90 16.57 -12.69
C GLY A 160 9.13 16.84 -13.98
N CYS A 161 8.82 18.11 -14.19
CA CYS A 161 8.47 18.67 -15.50
C CYS A 161 9.44 19.80 -15.82
N ASN A 162 9.66 20.03 -17.11
CA ASN A 162 10.11 21.31 -17.62
C ASN A 162 9.08 21.79 -18.65
N ASP A 163 9.16 23.04 -19.13
CA ASP A 163 8.25 23.62 -20.14
C ASP A 163 8.16 22.80 -21.45
N SER A 164 9.02 21.79 -21.60
CA SER A 164 8.89 20.67 -22.54
C SER A 164 8.81 19.34 -21.77
N ASP A 165 7.69 18.61 -21.89
CA ASP A 165 7.25 17.40 -21.16
C ASP A 165 8.16 16.14 -21.17
N ILE A 166 9.49 16.31 -21.26
CA ILE A 166 10.42 15.25 -21.68
C ILE A 166 10.78 14.27 -20.53
N PHE A 167 10.56 14.62 -19.26
CA PHE A 167 11.04 13.80 -18.14
C PHE A 167 10.01 12.82 -17.59
N ILE A 168 8.74 13.21 -17.47
CA ILE A 168 7.65 12.29 -17.08
C ILE A 168 7.40 11.21 -18.15
N SER A 169 7.64 11.54 -19.42
CA SER A 169 7.47 10.59 -20.52
C SER A 169 8.50 9.45 -20.51
N LYS A 170 9.64 9.63 -19.83
CA LYS A 170 10.66 8.60 -19.66
C LYS A 170 10.34 7.76 -18.44
N ARG A 171 9.82 6.56 -18.70
CA ARG A 171 9.45 5.56 -17.67
C ARG A 171 10.68 4.75 -17.29
N TRP A 172 11.25 4.99 -16.11
CA TRP A 172 12.47 4.30 -15.64
C TRP A 172 12.17 3.17 -14.66
N GLY A 173 12.92 2.06 -14.76
CA GLY A 173 12.93 1.01 -13.74
C GLY A 173 13.58 1.48 -12.43
N LYS A 174 13.33 0.76 -11.33
CA LYS A 174 13.74 1.15 -9.97
C LYS A 174 15.24 1.44 -9.88
N GLU A 175 16.07 0.48 -10.25
CA GLU A 175 17.52 0.53 -10.12
C GLU A 175 18.10 1.69 -10.93
N TYR A 176 17.71 1.79 -12.21
CA TYR A 176 18.17 2.87 -13.08
C TYR A 176 17.71 4.25 -12.57
N PHE A 177 16.48 4.34 -12.06
CA PHE A 177 15.95 5.57 -11.49
C PHE A 177 16.75 6.02 -10.27
N SER A 178 16.94 5.13 -9.30
CA SER A 178 17.64 5.43 -8.04
C SER A 178 19.12 5.73 -8.24
N GLU A 179 19.81 4.97 -9.09
CA GLU A 179 21.27 5.05 -9.22
C GLU A 179 21.73 6.12 -10.20
N ARG A 180 20.91 6.45 -11.22
CA ARG A 180 21.34 7.34 -12.31
C ARG A 180 20.45 8.55 -12.47
N VAL A 181 19.14 8.35 -12.51
CA VAL A 181 18.20 9.43 -12.80
C VAL A 181 18.15 10.42 -11.64
N LEU A 182 17.88 9.95 -10.41
CA LEU A 182 17.79 10.82 -9.24
C LEU A 182 19.06 11.65 -9.02
N PRO A 183 20.28 11.07 -8.97
CA PRO A 183 21.49 11.86 -8.77
C PRO A 183 21.70 12.88 -9.90
N TYR A 184 21.49 12.47 -11.16
CA TYR A 184 21.69 13.35 -12.31
C TYR A 184 20.85 14.63 -12.21
N PHE A 185 19.56 14.51 -11.85
CA PHE A 185 18.68 15.67 -11.78
C PHE A 185 18.95 16.60 -10.58
N PHE A 186 19.31 16.03 -9.43
CA PHE A 186 19.61 16.82 -8.23
C PHE A 186 20.97 17.50 -8.28
N TYR A 187 21.96 16.93 -8.96
CA TYR A 187 23.30 17.50 -9.06
C TYR A 187 23.54 18.32 -10.33
N ASN A 188 22.67 18.26 -11.33
CA ASN A 188 22.78 19.11 -12.51
C ASN A 188 22.10 20.47 -12.26
N PRO A 189 22.85 21.59 -12.27
CA PRO A 189 22.32 22.93 -11.99
C PRO A 189 21.41 23.47 -13.09
N GLU A 190 21.45 22.93 -14.31
CA GLU A 190 20.66 23.43 -15.45
C GLU A 190 19.18 23.02 -15.38
N PHE A 191 18.82 22.11 -14.49
CA PHE A 191 17.42 21.75 -14.29
C PHE A 191 16.79 22.63 -13.23
N GLU A 192 15.64 23.21 -13.55
CA GLU A 192 14.74 23.76 -12.55
C GLU A 192 13.46 22.95 -12.60
N PHE A 193 12.88 22.72 -11.43
CA PHE A 193 11.66 21.94 -11.31
C PHE A 193 10.51 22.88 -10.97
N ASN A 194 9.46 22.80 -11.77
CA ASN A 194 8.25 23.58 -11.56
C ASN A 194 7.07 22.65 -11.33
N ASP A 195 6.13 23.08 -10.47
CA ASP A 195 4.89 22.35 -10.30
C ASP A 195 4.07 22.37 -11.59
N CYS A 196 3.67 21.19 -12.05
CA CYS A 196 3.08 20.95 -13.36
C CYS A 196 1.87 20.02 -13.26
N LEU A 197 0.96 20.14 -14.22
CA LEU A 197 -0.15 19.20 -14.36
C LEU A 197 0.31 17.98 -15.15
N VAL A 198 0.28 16.81 -14.51
CA VAL A 198 0.49 15.55 -15.19
C VAL A 198 -0.83 15.08 -15.79
N ASN A 199 -0.82 14.71 -17.08
CA ASN A 199 -2.02 14.30 -17.78
C ASN A 199 -2.61 12.99 -17.20
N ASP A 200 -3.85 13.03 -16.74
CA ASP A 200 -4.61 11.93 -16.10
C ASP A 200 -4.72 10.63 -16.93
N LYS A 201 -4.34 10.66 -18.21
CA LYS A 201 -4.36 9.48 -19.09
C LYS A 201 -3.32 8.42 -18.73
N GLN A 202 -2.32 8.74 -17.90
CA GLN A 202 -1.36 7.76 -17.41
C GLN A 202 -1.78 7.35 -16.00
N LEU A 203 -2.03 6.05 -15.77
CA LEU A 203 -2.19 5.48 -14.43
C LEU A 203 -0.91 5.74 -13.63
N ALA A 204 -0.86 6.87 -12.93
CA ALA A 204 0.32 7.30 -12.20
C ALA A 204 -0.06 8.00 -10.89
N PHE A 205 0.68 7.66 -9.84
CA PHE A 205 0.65 8.36 -8.57
C PHE A 205 1.63 9.53 -8.61
N ILE A 206 1.18 10.70 -8.18
CA ILE A 206 1.97 11.92 -8.27
C ILE A 206 2.33 12.37 -6.86
N ILE A 207 3.61 12.62 -6.63
CA ILE A 207 4.15 13.08 -5.36
C ILE A 207 4.90 14.38 -5.61
N THR A 208 4.33 15.50 -5.17
CA THR A 208 5.04 16.77 -5.16
C THR A 208 5.84 16.86 -3.86
N LEU A 209 7.10 17.28 -3.91
CA LEU A 209 7.93 17.48 -2.72
C LEU A 209 8.37 18.94 -2.62
N SER A 210 8.14 19.57 -1.48
CA SER A 210 8.49 20.97 -1.23
C SER A 210 8.83 21.16 0.23
N GLU A 211 9.88 21.90 0.55
CA GLU A 211 10.24 22.22 1.94
C GLU A 211 9.26 23.21 2.59
N GLU A 212 8.38 23.82 1.79
CA GLU A 212 7.33 24.71 2.25
C GLU A 212 5.94 24.23 1.81
N ALA A 213 4.92 24.64 2.56
CA ALA A 213 3.53 24.38 2.19
C ALA A 213 3.13 25.20 0.96
N VAL A 214 3.03 24.52 -0.18
CA VAL A 214 2.63 25.10 -1.46
C VAL A 214 1.30 24.52 -1.92
N GLU A 215 0.57 25.29 -2.73
CA GLU A 215 -0.56 24.72 -3.47
C GLU A 215 -0.02 23.84 -4.60
N PHE A 216 -0.42 22.57 -4.64
CA PHE A 216 0.00 21.63 -5.67
C PHE A 216 -1.13 21.37 -6.68
N LYS A 217 -0.81 21.43 -7.97
CA LYS A 217 -1.80 21.40 -9.05
C LYS A 217 -2.45 20.03 -9.28
N ASN A 218 -1.78 18.95 -8.90
CA ASN A 218 -2.18 17.59 -9.27
C ASN A 218 -3.31 17.04 -8.41
N LYS A 219 -4.49 16.84 -9.04
CA LYS A 219 -5.72 16.47 -8.32
C LYS A 219 -5.69 15.09 -7.66
N ASN A 220 -4.88 14.17 -8.18
CA ASN A 220 -4.76 12.78 -7.72
C ASN A 220 -3.41 12.51 -7.03
N GLY A 221 -2.70 13.58 -6.63
CA GLY A 221 -1.41 13.50 -5.96
C GLY A 221 -1.46 13.89 -4.49
N ILE A 222 -0.29 13.81 -3.86
CA ILE A 222 -0.03 14.33 -2.52
C ILE A 222 1.13 15.32 -2.56
N LEU A 223 1.16 16.23 -1.60
CA LEU A 223 2.33 17.05 -1.32
C LEU A 223 3.04 16.50 -0.07
N VAL A 224 4.35 16.29 -0.18
CA VAL A 224 5.21 15.91 0.93
C VAL A 224 6.08 17.11 1.29
N ILE A 225 6.02 17.49 2.56
CA ILE A 225 6.81 18.55 3.17
C ILE A 225 7.80 17.92 4.13
N PRO A 226 9.04 17.64 3.68
CA PRO A 226 10.01 17.02 4.54
C PRO A 226 10.61 18.05 5.51
N GLU A 227 10.63 17.71 6.80
CA GLU A 227 11.34 18.49 7.82
C GLU A 227 12.73 17.90 8.08
N THR A 228 12.84 16.58 8.02
CA THR A 228 14.08 15.83 8.09
C THR A 228 14.13 14.78 6.98
N ASN A 229 15.17 13.96 6.95
CA ASN A 229 15.27 12.85 5.99
C ASN A 229 14.18 11.79 6.19
N GLU A 230 13.60 11.69 7.38
CA GLU A 230 12.67 10.61 7.74
C GLU A 230 11.30 11.13 8.19
N THR A 231 11.23 12.39 8.61
CA THR A 231 10.02 12.98 9.18
C THR A 231 9.56 14.23 8.44
N GLY A 232 8.26 14.49 8.53
CA GLY A 232 7.65 15.70 7.99
C GLY A 232 6.15 15.54 7.86
N TYR A 233 5.56 16.25 6.91
CA TYR A 233 4.11 16.23 6.68
C TYR A 233 3.73 15.77 5.29
N ILE A 234 2.56 15.14 5.21
CA ILE A 234 1.88 14.84 3.97
C ILE A 234 0.62 15.70 3.93
N LEU A 235 0.51 16.55 2.92
CA LEU A 235 -0.71 17.29 2.61
C LEU A 235 -1.46 16.59 1.48
N THR A 236 -2.67 16.15 1.81
CA THR A 236 -3.69 15.80 0.84
C THR A 236 -4.63 16.99 0.66
N LYS A 237 -5.59 16.90 -0.28
CA LYS A 237 -6.61 17.95 -0.44
C LYS A 237 -7.49 18.15 0.79
N GLU A 238 -7.64 17.11 1.61
CA GLU A 238 -8.62 17.08 2.69
C GLU A 238 -7.95 17.26 4.06
N LYS A 239 -6.75 16.71 4.23
CA LYS A 239 -6.09 16.57 5.52
C LYS A 239 -4.57 16.64 5.44
N ARG A 240 -3.99 16.97 6.59
CA ARG A 240 -2.55 16.91 6.88
C ARG A 240 -2.27 15.68 7.73
N TYR A 241 -1.20 14.97 7.40
CA TYR A 241 -0.70 13.82 8.17
C TYR A 241 0.77 14.04 8.53
N PHE A 242 1.22 13.48 9.64
CA PHE A 242 2.63 13.44 10.01
C PHE A 242 3.23 12.10 9.57
N TYR A 243 4.35 12.12 8.87
CA TYR A 243 5.06 10.90 8.48
C TYR A 243 6.35 10.77 9.29
N LYS A 244 6.67 9.53 9.69
CA LYS A 244 7.85 9.19 10.48
C LYS A 244 8.90 8.45 9.66
N ASN A 245 8.50 7.91 8.52
CA ASN A 245 9.36 7.23 7.57
C ASN A 245 8.65 7.21 6.19
N PRO A 246 9.34 6.77 5.12
CA PRO A 246 8.75 6.69 3.78
C PRO A 246 7.54 5.75 3.65
N LEU A 247 7.33 4.82 4.60
CA LEU A 247 6.20 3.89 4.57
C LEU A 247 4.88 4.63 4.77
N ASP A 248 4.85 5.60 5.67
CA ASP A 248 3.68 6.44 5.94
C ASP A 248 3.25 7.19 4.67
N ILE A 249 4.23 7.70 3.90
CA ILE A 249 3.97 8.38 2.63
C ILE A 249 3.34 7.41 1.62
N LEU A 250 3.92 6.22 1.47
CA LEU A 250 3.38 5.18 0.57
C LEU A 250 2.01 4.67 1.03
N ALA A 251 1.77 4.58 2.34
CA ALA A 251 0.49 4.17 2.90
C ALA A 251 -0.61 5.17 2.55
N ILE A 252 -0.36 6.48 2.72
CA ILE A 252 -1.29 7.53 2.29
C ILE A 252 -1.45 7.53 0.77
N LEU A 253 -0.37 7.45 0.01
CA LEU A 253 -0.40 7.52 -1.46
C LEU A 253 -1.20 6.38 -2.09
N LEU A 254 -0.95 5.15 -1.63
CA LEU A 254 -1.48 3.95 -2.26
C LEU A 254 -2.81 3.54 -1.64
N GLY A 255 -2.94 3.62 -0.31
CA GLY A 255 -4.10 3.12 0.42
C GLY A 255 -4.91 4.17 1.18
N GLY A 256 -4.52 5.44 1.11
CA GLY A 256 -5.19 6.56 1.77
C GLY A 256 -5.07 6.55 3.29
N GLU A 257 -5.84 7.43 3.95
CA GLU A 257 -5.90 7.59 5.41
C GLU A 257 -6.07 6.25 6.16
N ARG A 258 -6.83 5.33 5.58
CA ARG A 258 -7.12 4.05 6.22
C ARG A 258 -5.89 3.15 6.29
N ALA A 259 -5.13 3.04 5.20
CA ALA A 259 -3.91 2.24 5.21
C ALA A 259 -2.88 2.86 6.16
N TYR A 260 -2.76 4.19 6.17
CA TYR A 260 -1.90 4.92 7.10
C TYR A 260 -2.26 4.65 8.57
N ASN A 261 -3.54 4.78 8.95
CA ASN A 261 -4.00 4.53 10.32
C ASN A 261 -3.81 3.06 10.73
N HIS A 262 -4.07 2.13 9.80
CA HIS A 262 -3.90 0.70 10.07
C HIS A 262 -2.43 0.34 10.30
N ILE A 263 -1.53 0.80 9.43
CA ILE A 263 -0.10 0.50 9.53
C ILE A 263 0.48 1.12 10.78
N ASN A 264 0.15 2.37 11.09
CA ASN A 264 0.57 2.99 12.35
C ASN A 264 0.05 2.17 13.55
N SER A 265 -1.24 1.82 13.60
CA SER A 265 -1.79 1.04 14.72
C SER A 265 -1.12 -0.33 14.88
N VAL A 266 -0.89 -1.06 13.79
CA VAL A 266 -0.21 -2.36 13.84
C VAL A 266 1.25 -2.20 14.22
N PHE A 267 1.95 -1.24 13.60
CA PHE A 267 3.35 -0.95 13.90
C PHE A 267 3.56 -0.62 15.37
N PHE A 268 2.74 0.26 15.97
CA PHE A 268 2.84 0.58 17.40
C PHE A 268 2.56 -0.63 18.30
N LYS A 269 1.57 -1.46 17.96
CA LYS A 269 1.27 -2.68 18.72
C LYS A 269 2.44 -3.67 18.66
N GLU A 270 2.96 -3.92 17.47
CA GLU A 270 4.11 -4.80 17.28
C GLU A 270 5.37 -4.23 17.94
N LEU A 271 5.59 -2.92 17.90
CA LEU A 271 6.72 -2.25 18.53
C LEU A 271 6.68 -2.40 20.05
N LYS A 272 5.51 -2.22 20.68
CA LYS A 272 5.34 -2.46 22.12
C LYS A 272 5.61 -3.91 22.49
N ILE A 273 5.17 -4.86 21.67
CA ILE A 273 5.44 -6.28 21.90
C ILE A 273 6.94 -6.56 21.78
N ALA A 274 7.59 -6.05 20.73
CA ALA A 274 9.02 -6.19 20.48
C ALA A 274 9.86 -5.59 21.62
N ALA A 275 9.50 -4.40 22.11
CA ALA A 275 10.16 -3.75 23.24
C ALA A 275 10.11 -4.62 24.51
N ASN A 276 8.95 -5.19 24.85
CA ASN A 276 8.82 -6.10 25.99
C ASN A 276 9.68 -7.38 25.84
N PHE A 277 9.83 -7.91 24.62
CA PHE A 277 10.72 -9.04 24.40
C PHE A 277 12.18 -8.63 24.57
N LYS A 278 12.57 -7.49 24.00
CA LYS A 278 13.95 -7.01 24.02
C LYS A 278 14.41 -6.62 25.42
N GLU A 279 13.54 -5.99 26.21
CA GLU A 279 13.76 -5.71 27.62
C GLU A 279 14.07 -6.98 28.41
N ARG A 280 13.30 -8.07 28.20
CA ARG A 280 13.53 -9.34 28.88
C ARG A 280 14.86 -9.96 28.49
N GLU A 281 15.22 -9.92 27.21
CA GLU A 281 16.53 -10.38 26.75
C GLU A 281 17.65 -9.58 27.41
N MET A 282 17.52 -8.25 27.44
CA MET A 282 18.55 -7.38 27.97
C MET A 282 18.72 -7.55 29.48
N ASN A 283 17.63 -7.65 30.24
CA ASN A 283 17.66 -7.95 31.68
C ASN A 283 18.31 -9.31 32.01
N LEU A 284 18.26 -10.28 31.09
CA LEU A 284 18.99 -11.54 31.25
C LEU A 284 20.49 -11.34 31.00
N LEU A 285 20.84 -10.61 29.95
CA LEU A 285 22.24 -10.32 29.60
C LEU A 285 22.94 -9.50 30.69
N GLN A 286 22.27 -8.51 31.28
CA GLN A 286 22.84 -7.68 32.36
C GLN A 286 23.31 -8.46 33.59
N ARG A 287 22.78 -9.66 33.85
CA ARG A 287 23.19 -10.49 34.99
C ARG A 287 24.64 -10.95 34.88
N ASP A 288 25.13 -11.06 33.65
CA ASP A 288 26.44 -11.60 33.32
C ASP A 288 27.42 -10.50 32.85
N ILE A 289 26.99 -9.23 32.83
CA ILE A 289 27.85 -8.08 32.47
C ILE A 289 28.63 -7.64 33.71
N GLU A 290 29.95 -7.89 33.71
CA GLU A 290 30.88 -7.40 34.74
C GLU A 290 31.42 -5.99 34.43
N ASP A 291 31.35 -5.56 33.17
CA ASP A 291 31.86 -4.29 32.69
C ASP A 291 30.88 -3.14 32.95
N GLU A 292 31.32 -2.10 33.68
CA GLU A 292 30.46 -0.97 34.08
C GLU A 292 29.98 -0.12 32.88
N GLU A 293 30.78 0.00 31.82
CA GLU A 293 30.43 0.79 30.63
C GLU A 293 29.34 0.07 29.82
N CYS A 294 29.48 -1.23 29.63
CA CYS A 294 28.46 -2.08 29.00
C CYS A 294 27.15 -2.08 29.79
N LYS A 295 27.24 -2.06 31.13
CA LYS A 295 26.06 -1.99 32.00
C LYS A 295 25.33 -0.66 31.83
N LYS A 296 26.06 0.46 31.79
CA LYS A 296 25.48 1.79 31.57
C LYS A 296 24.77 1.90 30.22
N LEU A 297 25.39 1.43 29.14
CA LEU A 297 24.76 1.40 27.81
C LEU A 297 23.50 0.54 27.78
N SER A 298 23.52 -0.58 28.50
CA SER A 298 22.36 -1.44 28.63
C SER A 298 21.23 -0.79 29.42
N ASP A 299 21.54 -0.03 30.47
CA ASP A 299 20.55 0.72 31.25
C ASP A 299 19.90 1.82 30.39
N GLU A 300 20.71 2.59 29.64
CA GLU A 300 20.21 3.62 28.69
C GLU A 300 19.26 3.02 27.65
N PHE A 301 19.60 1.86 27.09
CA PHE A 301 18.72 1.17 26.14
C PHE A 301 17.44 0.65 26.77
N LEU A 302 17.48 0.19 28.03
CA LEU A 302 16.27 -0.22 28.76
C LEU A 302 15.34 0.97 29.02
N ASP A 303 15.89 2.13 29.37
CA ASP A 303 15.12 3.36 29.55
C ASP A 303 14.38 3.76 28.25
N GLU A 304 15.05 3.68 27.09
CA GLU A 304 14.42 3.94 25.78
C GLU A 304 13.28 2.94 25.47
N LEU A 305 13.46 1.65 25.79
CA LEU A 305 12.41 0.64 25.62
C LEU A 305 11.20 0.91 26.53
N ASP A 306 11.43 1.45 27.72
CA ASP A 306 10.37 1.82 28.66
C ASP A 306 9.55 3.01 28.16
N GLU A 307 10.17 4.02 27.55
CA GLU A 307 9.46 5.13 26.92
C GLU A 307 8.47 4.63 25.84
N ILE A 308 8.92 3.71 24.96
CA ILE A 308 8.09 3.09 23.91
C ILE A 308 6.86 2.37 24.49
N ARG A 309 7.00 1.77 25.69
CA ARG A 309 5.90 1.04 26.36
C ARG A 309 4.94 1.99 27.04
N MET A 310 5.46 3.04 27.68
CA MET A 310 4.72 4.00 28.49
C MET A 310 3.95 5.04 27.67
N GLU A 311 4.25 5.22 26.38
CA GLU A 311 3.44 6.05 25.48
C GLU A 311 2.07 5.39 25.21
N GLU A 312 1.12 5.55 26.14
CA GLU A 312 -0.32 5.38 25.89
C GLU A 312 -0.89 6.50 24.97
N SER A 313 -0.22 7.65 24.92
CA SER A 313 -0.64 8.90 24.26
C SER A 313 -0.62 8.88 22.73
N LEU A 314 0.16 7.99 22.12
CA LEU A 314 0.24 7.91 20.66
C LEU A 314 -1.07 7.42 20.04
N GLU A 315 -1.79 6.48 20.65
CA GLU A 315 -3.12 6.05 20.15
C GLU A 315 -4.17 7.19 20.17
N GLU A 316 -4.01 8.20 21.04
CA GLU A 316 -4.87 9.39 21.07
C GLU A 316 -4.42 10.47 20.09
N ALA A 317 -3.11 10.66 19.90
CA ALA A 317 -2.58 11.56 18.87
C ALA A 317 -2.92 11.10 17.44
N TYR A 318 -3.08 9.79 17.20
CA TYR A 318 -3.47 9.21 15.90
C TYR A 318 -4.98 9.16 15.63
N LYS A 319 -5.82 9.66 16.55
CA LYS A 319 -7.28 9.78 16.34
C LYS A 319 -7.71 11.12 15.74
N HIS A 320 -6.80 12.09 15.61
CA HIS A 320 -7.11 13.46 15.17
C HIS A 320 -6.49 13.82 13.83
#